data_AF-X1PB02-F1
#
_entry.id   AF-X1PB02-F1
#
_cell.length_a   1.000
_cell.length_b   1.000
_cell.length_c   1.000
_cell.angle_alpha   90.00
_cell.angle_beta   90.00
_cell.angle_gamma   90.00
#
_symmetry.space_group_name_H-M   'P 1'
#
loop_
_entity.id
_entity.type
_entity.pdbx_description
1 polymer ?
#
loop_
_entity_poly.entity_id
_entity_poly.type
_entity_poly.pdbx_seq_one_letter_code
_entity_poly.pdbx_strand_id
1 'polypeptide(L)' 'DTLKKVVKKLKPGRIIPIHTFHPDKYGGLFSRKIVQQVSDGEVFVV' A
#
# COMPACT_ATOMS: atom_id res chain seq x y z
N ASP A 1 -6.32 -1.34 -13.77
CA ASP A 1 -6.34 0.15 -13.70
C ASP A 1 -7.10 0.78 -12.53
N THR A 2 -8.10 0.12 -11.93
CA THR A 2 -8.95 0.71 -10.88
C THR A 2 -8.16 1.20 -9.66
N LEU A 3 -7.23 0.40 -9.15
CA LEU A 3 -6.42 0.76 -7.97
C LEU A 3 -5.54 2.01 -8.22
N LYS A 4 -4.89 2.09 -9.39
CA LYS A 4 -4.08 3.25 -9.78
C LYS A 4 -4.93 4.53 -9.86
N LYS A 5 -6.18 4.42 -10.35
CA LYS A 5 -7.12 5.55 -10.39
C LYS A 5 -7.50 6.03 -8.98
N VAL A 6 -7.76 5.10 -8.06
CA VAL A 6 -8.08 5.41 -6.65
C VAL A 6 -6.91 6.14 -5.98
N VAL A 7 -5.70 5.58 -6.08
CA VAL A 7 -4.49 6.19 -5.49
C VAL A 7 -4.21 7.57 -6.09
N LYS A 8 -4.38 7.76 -7.41
CA LYS A 8 -4.22 9.06 -8.06
C LYS A 8 -5.24 10.09 -7.57
N LYS A 9 -6.48 9.67 -7.30
CA LYS A 9 -7.54 10.56 -6.80
C LYS A 9 -7.36 10.94 -5.32
N LEU A 10 -6.99 9.97 -4.48
CA LEU A 10 -6.90 10.16 -3.03
C LEU A 10 -5.55 10.74 -2.59
N LYS A 11 -4.47 10.54 -3.35
CA LYS A 11 -3.10 10.97 -3.03
C LYS A 11 -2.70 10.65 -1.58
N PRO A 12 -2.76 9.37 -1.16
CA PRO A 12 -2.50 9.00 0.22
C PRO A 12 -1.04 9.25 0.61
N GLY A 13 -0.81 9.64 1.86
CA GLY A 13 0.54 9.76 2.43
C GLY A 13 1.21 8.40 2.71
N ARG A 14 0.41 7.35 2.95
CA ARG A 14 0.85 5.95 3.15
C ARG A 14 -0.17 4.98 2.55
N ILE A 15 0.29 3.82 2.10
CA ILE A 15 -0.48 2.73 1.50
C ILE A 15 -0.10 1.45 2.25
N ILE A 16 -1.09 0.77 2.81
CA ILE A 16 -0.91 -0.55 3.45
C ILE A 16 -1.69 -1.57 2.62
N PRO A 17 -1.03 -2.42 1.82
CA PRO A 17 -1.69 -3.50 1.11
C PRO A 17 -2.18 -4.53 2.12
N ILE A 18 -3.50 -4.61 2.31
CA ILE A 18 -4.15 -5.66 3.09
C ILE A 18 -4.88 -6.62 2.15
N HIS A 19 -5.12 -7.85 2.60
CA HIS A 19 -5.83 -8.89 1.84
C HIS A 19 -5.18 -9.19 0.46
N THR A 20 -3.86 -9.40 0.45
CA THR A 20 -3.08 -9.78 -0.74
C THR A 20 -1.95 -10.72 -0.35
N PHE A 21 -1.67 -11.73 -1.20
CA PHE A 21 -0.50 -12.61 -1.04
C PHE A 21 0.80 -12.02 -1.61
N HIS A 22 0.71 -10.87 -2.29
CA HIS A 22 1.85 -10.23 -2.96
C HIS A 22 1.94 -8.72 -2.63
N PRO A 23 2.13 -8.36 -1.35
CA PRO A 23 2.29 -6.96 -0.95
C PRO A 23 3.57 -6.33 -1.54
N ASP A 24 4.58 -7.14 -1.85
CA ASP A 24 5.84 -6.77 -2.50
C ASP A 24 5.65 -6.10 -3.87
N LYS A 25 4.66 -6.56 -4.65
CA LYS A 25 4.38 -6.03 -6.00
C LYS A 25 3.90 -4.58 -5.99
N TYR A 26 3.37 -4.10 -4.86
CA TYR A 26 2.85 -2.73 -4.75
C TYR A 26 3.96 -1.68 -4.86
N GLY A 27 5.19 -2.01 -4.48
CA GLY A 27 6.35 -1.12 -4.66
C GLY A 27 6.75 -0.88 -6.11
N GLY A 28 6.27 -1.70 -7.05
CA GLY A 28 6.40 -1.46 -8.50
C GLY A 28 5.20 -0.68 -9.08
N LEU A 29 4.06 -0.67 -8.38
CA LEU A 29 2.86 0.07 -8.79
C LEU A 29 2.83 1.50 -8.24
N PHE A 30 3.41 1.70 -7.06
CA PHE A 30 3.42 2.96 -6.32
C PHE A 30 4.81 3.18 -5.70
N SER A 31 5.09 4.41 -5.27
CA SER A 31 6.38 4.73 -4.64
C SER A 31 6.60 3.86 -3.41
N ARG A 32 7.72 3.11 -3.38
CA ARG A 32 8.12 2.29 -2.22
C ARG A 32 8.18 3.09 -0.91
N LYS A 33 8.41 4.41 -0.99
CA LYS A 33 8.45 5.29 0.19
C LYS A 33 7.11 5.41 0.91
N ILE A 34 5.99 5.21 0.20
CA ILE A 34 4.65 5.32 0.78
C ILE A 34 3.99 3.95 0.96
N VAL A 35 4.57 2.87 0.45
CA VAL A 35 4.02 1.51 0.60
C VAL A 35 4.64 0.86 1.83
N GLN A 36 3.81 0.58 2.83
CA GLN A 36 4.20 -0.11 4.04
C GLN A 36 3.61 -1.52 4.03
N GLN A 37 4.44 -2.53 4.24
CA GLN A 37 3.98 -3.90 4.50
C GLN A 37 3.86 -4.09 6.01
N VAL A 38 2.84 -4.84 6.42
CA VAL A 38 2.58 -5.20 7.81
C VAL A 38 2.29 -6.69 7.89
N SER A 39 2.57 -7.30 9.03
CA SER A 39 2.29 -8.70 9.33
C SER A 39 1.02 -8.85 10.18
N ASP A 40 0.44 -10.04 10.20
CA ASP A 40 -0.72 -10.33 11.04
C ASP A 40 -0.39 -10.10 12.53
N GLY A 41 -1.25 -9.33 13.21
CA GLY A 41 -1.04 -8.93 14.61
C GLY A 41 -0.06 -7.77 14.81
N GLU A 42 0.54 -7.23 13.75
CA GLU A 42 1.42 -6.06 13.84
C GLU A 42 0.61 -4.79 14.14
N VAL A 43 1.01 -4.07 15.19
CA VAL A 43 0.45 -2.77 15.52
C VAL A 43 1.30 -1.69 14.85
N PHE A 44 0.74 -1.08 13.81
CA PHE A 44 1.38 0.04 13.12
C PHE A 44 0.95 1.38 13.73
N VAL A 45 1.88 2.09 14.36
CA VAL A 45 1.65 3.41 14.97
C VAL A 45 1.93 4.51 13.93
N VAL A 46 1.01 5.48 13.82
CA VAL A 46 0.95 6.44 12.71
C VAL A 46 1.69 7.73 13.00
#